data_AF-A0A835X2L6-F1
#
_entry.id   AF-A0A835X2L6-F1
#
_cell.length_a   1.000
_cell.length_b   1.000
_cell.length_c   1.000
_cell.angle_alpha   90.00
_cell.angle_beta   90.00
_cell.angle_gamma   90.00
#
_symmetry.space_group_name_H-M   'P 1'
#
loop_
_entity.id
_entity.type
_entity.pdbx_description
1 polymer ?
#
loop_
_entity_poly.entity_id
_entity_poly.type
_entity_poly.pdbx_seq_one_letter_code
_entity_poly.pdbx_strand_id
1 'polypeptide(L)'
;MIAAAIAAIGGALYAFYVGGTIAIAYDRTSWTFWPFMMILIGGLANNKGVLVGTLLFVTLRKFIIFFKDSLQPYVPFDVVWLDFLLLGVILIAVLLYRPQGIFTEKPTKTISKEGFTDKQKS
;
A
#
# COMPACT_ATOMS: atom_id res chain seq x y z
N MET A 1 20.71 -2.37 1.84
CA MET A 1 21.31 -1.23 1.11
C MET A 1 20.42 -0.71 -0.02
N ILE A 2 19.93 -1.55 -0.94
CA ILE A 2 19.14 -1.12 -2.10
C ILE A 2 17.85 -0.37 -1.71
N ALA A 3 17.05 -0.90 -0.78
CA ALA A 3 15.82 -0.23 -0.34
C ALA A 3 16.09 1.15 0.29
N ALA A 4 17.15 1.28 1.09
CA ALA A 4 17.54 2.55 1.68
C ALA A 4 18.00 3.57 0.64
N ALA A 5 18.72 3.12 -0.40
CA ALA A 5 19.12 3.98 -1.51
C ALA A 5 17.90 4.50 -2.29
N ILE A 6 16.93 3.64 -2.61
CA ILE A 6 15.69 4.02 -3.30
C ILE A 6 14.87 4.99 -2.43
N ALA A 7 14.74 4.70 -1.13
CA ALA A 7 14.04 5.57 -0.19
C ALA A 7 14.70 6.95 -0.06
N ALA A 8 16.03 7.02 0.00
CA ALA A 8 16.77 8.28 0.05
C ALA A 8 16.57 9.12 -1.22
N ILE A 9 16.66 8.48 -2.39
CA ILE A 9 16.41 9.16 -3.68
C ILE A 9 14.97 9.67 -3.75
N GLY A 10 13.99 8.84 -3.38
CA GLY A 10 12.58 9.23 -3.34
C GLY A 10 12.30 10.39 -2.38
N GLY A 11 12.92 10.36 -1.20
CA GLY A 11 12.82 11.44 -0.22
C GLY A 11 13.42 12.76 -0.71
N ALA A 12 14.60 12.71 -1.34
CA ALA A 12 15.24 13.90 -1.91
C ALA A 12 14.38 14.52 -3.03
N LEU A 13 13.87 13.69 -3.96
CA LEU A 13 12.98 14.15 -5.03
C LEU A 13 11.69 14.76 -4.49
N TYR A 14 11.09 14.15 -3.45
CA TYR A 14 9.90 14.70 -2.80
C TYR A 14 10.17 16.05 -2.15
N ALA A 15 11.31 16.20 -1.46
CA ALA A 15 11.68 17.47 -0.82
C ALA A 15 11.85 18.59 -1.86
N PHE A 16 12.45 18.30 -3.02
CA PHE A 16 12.53 19.26 -4.12
C PHE A 16 11.16 19.57 -4.72
N TYR A 17 10.28 18.58 -4.87
CA TYR A 17 8.92 18.78 -5.40
C TYR A 17 8.06 19.69 -4.51
N VAL A 18 8.12 19.52 -3.19
CA VAL A 18 7.33 20.32 -2.23
C VAL A 18 8.01 21.66 -1.89
N GLY A 19 9.27 21.86 -2.31
CA GLY A 19 10.02 23.09 -2.06
C GLY A 19 10.68 23.16 -0.67
N GLY A 20 10.79 22.03 0.03
CA GLY A 20 11.45 21.94 1.34
C GLY A 20 10.92 20.81 2.22
N THR A 21 11.54 20.63 3.38
CA THR A 21 11.11 19.67 4.41
C THR A 21 10.31 20.38 5.49
N ILE A 22 8.99 20.30 5.40
CA ILE A 22 8.07 20.96 6.33
C ILE A 22 7.38 19.89 7.19
N ALA A 23 7.55 19.96 8.51
CA ALA A 23 7.06 18.92 9.44
C ALA A 23 5.55 18.66 9.32
N ILE A 24 4.74 19.70 9.10
CA ILE A 24 3.27 19.56 8.95
C ILE A 24 2.86 18.78 7.70
N ALA A 25 3.74 18.67 6.68
CA ALA A 25 3.48 17.90 5.48
C ALA A 25 3.69 16.38 5.67
N TYR A 26 4.18 15.96 6.84
CA TYR A 26 4.40 14.55 7.20
C TYR A 26 3.25 14.00 8.04
N ASP A 27 2.05 14.04 7.49
CA ASP A 27 0.86 13.52 8.17
C ASP A 27 0.81 11.98 8.18
N ARG A 28 0.08 11.43 9.16
CA ARG A 28 -0.03 9.96 9.35
C ARG A 28 -0.71 9.26 8.17
N THR A 29 -1.60 9.94 7.46
CA THR A 29 -2.35 9.36 6.35
C THR A 29 -1.44 9.12 5.16
N SER A 30 -0.68 10.14 4.75
CA SER A 30 0.17 10.06 3.57
C SER A 30 1.38 9.16 3.75
N TRP A 31 1.97 9.18 4.96
CA TRP A 31 3.28 8.54 5.20
C TRP A 31 3.22 7.17 5.87
N THR A 32 2.12 6.86 6.56
CA THR A 32 1.92 5.56 7.18
C THR A 32 0.79 4.83 6.49
N PHE A 33 -0.39 5.43 6.42
CA PHE A 33 -1.59 4.72 5.96
C PHE A 33 -1.53 4.33 4.48
N TRP A 34 -1.12 5.23 3.58
CA TRP A 34 -1.06 4.89 2.15
C TRP A 34 -0.06 3.76 1.84
N PRO A 35 1.20 3.78 2.33
CA PRO A 35 2.11 2.64 2.12
C PRO A 35 1.51 1.32 2.63
N PHE A 36 0.90 1.31 3.82
CA PHE A 36 0.22 0.12 4.32
C PHE A 36 -0.90 -0.35 3.40
N MET A 37 -1.70 0.58 2.88
CA MET A 37 -2.80 0.23 2.00
C MET A 37 -2.31 -0.29 0.64
N MET A 38 -1.26 0.31 0.05
CA MET A 38 -0.62 -0.20 -1.17
C MET A 38 -0.13 -1.65 -1.01
N ILE A 39 0.48 -1.95 0.14
CA ILE A 39 0.93 -3.30 0.49
C ILE A 39 -0.25 -4.23 0.73
N LEU A 40 -1.29 -3.79 1.45
CA LEU A 40 -2.48 -4.59 1.75
C LEU A 40 -3.23 -5.00 0.48
N ILE A 41 -3.41 -4.06 -0.46
CA ILE A 41 -4.00 -4.33 -1.79
C ILE A 41 -3.14 -5.34 -2.56
N GLY A 42 -1.83 -5.15 -2.55
CA GLY A 42 -0.89 -6.00 -3.29
C GLY A 42 -0.72 -7.40 -2.71
N GLY A 43 -0.85 -7.54 -1.39
CA GLY A 43 -0.55 -8.74 -0.61
C GLY A 43 0.77 -8.63 0.16
N LEU A 44 0.71 -8.94 1.46
CA LEU A 44 1.80 -8.77 2.42
C LEU A 44 3.04 -9.64 2.12
N ALA A 45 2.88 -10.74 1.37
CA ALA A 45 3.91 -11.76 1.21
C ALA A 45 4.44 -11.93 -0.24
N ASN A 46 4.19 -10.98 -1.14
CA ASN A 46 4.73 -11.04 -2.50
C ASN A 46 5.13 -9.67 -3.07
N ASN A 47 6.42 -9.51 -3.42
CA ASN A 47 6.96 -8.30 -4.03
C ASN A 47 6.24 -7.89 -5.32
N LYS A 48 5.82 -8.86 -6.14
CA LYS A 48 5.05 -8.56 -7.37
C LYS A 48 3.66 -8.03 -7.06
N GLY A 49 3.03 -8.57 -6.02
CA GLY A 49 1.74 -8.11 -5.53
C GLY A 49 1.82 -6.67 -5.05
N VAL A 50 2.79 -6.33 -4.19
CA VAL A 50 3.03 -4.96 -3.70
C VAL A 50 3.26 -3.97 -4.84
N LEU A 51 3.99 -4.36 -5.90
CA LEU A 51 4.20 -3.50 -7.06
C LEU A 51 2.89 -3.17 -7.78
N VAL A 52 2.04 -4.18 -8.02
CA VAL A 52 0.73 -4.00 -8.66
C VAL A 52 -0.21 -3.19 -7.75
N GLY A 53 -0.22 -3.47 -6.44
CA GLY A 53 -1.02 -2.72 -5.47
C GLY A 53 -0.63 -1.25 -5.39
N THR A 54 0.68 -0.97 -5.36
CA THR A 54 1.23 0.39 -5.45
C THR A 54 0.79 1.09 -6.74
N LEU A 55 0.96 0.44 -7.88
CA LEU A 55 0.63 1.03 -9.19
C LEU A 55 -0.86 1.32 -9.32
N LEU A 56 -1.72 0.38 -8.91
CA LEU A 56 -3.17 0.55 -8.92
C LEU A 56 -3.59 1.72 -8.02
N PHE A 57 -3.11 1.75 -6.77
CA PHE A 57 -3.45 2.79 -5.81
C PHE A 57 -3.03 4.17 -6.29
N VAL A 58 -1.77 4.32 -6.73
CA VAL A 58 -1.24 5.60 -7.21
C VAL A 58 -2.01 6.07 -8.45
N THR A 59 -2.31 5.16 -9.38
CA THR A 59 -3.04 5.51 -10.61
C THR A 59 -4.45 5.98 -10.30
N LEU A 60 -5.21 5.23 -9.50
CA LEU A 60 -6.58 5.60 -9.10
C LEU A 60 -6.61 6.94 -8.37
N ARG A 61 -5.69 7.13 -7.43
CA ARG A 61 -5.61 8.38 -6.68
C ARG A 61 -5.25 9.57 -7.55
N LYS A 62 -4.30 9.40 -8.48
CA LYS A 62 -3.96 10.45 -9.46
C LYS A 62 -5.13 10.76 -10.38
N PHE A 63 -5.91 9.74 -10.77
CA PHE A 63 -7.14 9.93 -11.54
C PHE A 63 -8.14 10.80 -10.76
N ILE A 64 -8.40 10.49 -9.49
CA ILE A 64 -9.25 11.33 -8.63
C ILE A 64 -8.73 12.77 -8.57
N ILE A 65 -7.45 12.97 -8.27
CA ILE A 65 -6.89 14.32 -8.11
C ILE A 65 -6.96 15.11 -9.42
N PHE A 66 -6.78 14.44 -10.56
CA PHE A 66 -6.84 15.08 -11.87
C PHE A 66 -8.28 15.45 -12.27
N PHE A 67 -9.26 14.59 -11.99
CA PHE A 67 -10.66 14.82 -12.35
C PHE A 67 -11.48 15.53 -11.27
N LYS A 68 -10.92 15.80 -10.08
CA LYS A 68 -11.65 16.37 -8.94
C LYS A 68 -12.44 17.64 -9.31
N ASP A 69 -11.84 18.54 -10.09
CA ASP A 69 -12.46 19.82 -10.44
C ASP A 69 -13.66 19.61 -11.39
N SER A 70 -13.57 18.59 -12.25
CA SER A 70 -14.67 18.19 -13.13
C SER A 70 -15.75 17.39 -12.40
N LEU A 71 -15.42 16.73 -11.29
CA LEU A 71 -16.36 15.93 -10.49
C LEU A 71 -17.17 16.79 -9.51
N GLN A 72 -16.64 17.94 -9.07
CA GLN A 72 -17.28 18.83 -8.10
C GLN A 72 -18.77 19.16 -8.40
N PRO A 73 -19.20 19.39 -9.66
CA PRO A 73 -20.61 19.64 -9.96
C PRO A 73 -21.53 18.41 -9.83
N TYR A 74 -20.96 17.20 -9.86
CA TYR A 74 -21.71 15.94 -9.91
C TYR A 74 -21.85 15.25 -8.55
N VAL A 75 -21.00 15.59 -7.58
CA VAL A 75 -21.02 15.00 -6.23
C VAL A 75 -21.61 15.98 -5.22
N PRO A 76 -22.51 15.55 -4.32
CA PRO A 76 -23.15 16.43 -3.35
C PRO A 76 -22.26 16.79 -2.14
N PHE A 77 -20.95 16.56 -2.24
CA PHE A 77 -19.98 16.77 -1.16
C PHE A 77 -18.66 17.31 -1.70
N ASP A 78 -17.84 17.87 -0.81
CA ASP A 78 -16.53 18.43 -1.20
C ASP A 78 -15.59 17.32 -1.70
N VAL A 79 -15.02 17.54 -2.89
CA VAL A 79 -14.11 16.63 -3.58
C VAL A 79 -12.84 16.31 -2.78
N VAL A 80 -12.50 17.12 -1.77
CA VAL A 80 -11.44 16.81 -0.78
C VAL A 80 -11.69 15.48 -0.07
N TRP A 81 -12.96 15.12 0.17
CA TRP A 81 -13.32 13.85 0.82
C TRP A 81 -13.23 12.64 -0.10
N LEU A 82 -13.12 12.85 -1.41
CA LEU A 82 -13.11 11.76 -2.39
C LEU A 82 -11.88 10.85 -2.23
N ASP A 83 -10.74 11.41 -1.79
CA ASP A 83 -9.54 10.65 -1.48
C ASP A 83 -9.78 9.71 -0.29
N PHE A 84 -10.36 10.22 0.80
CA PHE A 84 -10.72 9.41 1.98
C PHE A 84 -11.81 8.37 1.68
N LEU A 85 -12.77 8.69 0.83
CA LEU A 85 -13.80 7.76 0.40
C LEU A 85 -13.20 6.63 -0.44
N LEU A 86 -12.30 6.95 -1.38
CA LEU A 86 -11.58 5.94 -2.15
C LEU A 86 -10.75 5.03 -1.23
N LEU A 87 -10.06 5.58 -0.22
CA LEU A 87 -9.36 4.78 0.79
C LEU A 87 -10.32 3.79 1.48
N GLY A 88 -11.47 4.26 1.95
CA GLY A 88 -12.47 3.43 2.62
C GLY A 88 -13.02 2.32 1.72
N VAL A 89 -13.39 2.66 0.48
CA VAL A 89 -13.92 1.70 -0.49
C VAL A 89 -12.88 0.64 -0.85
N ILE A 90 -11.64 1.05 -1.10
CA ILE A 90 -10.55 0.11 -1.41
C ILE A 90 -10.28 -0.80 -0.21
N LEU A 91 -10.24 -0.26 1.00
CA LEU A 91 -10.05 -1.06 2.21
C LEU A 91 -11.16 -2.11 2.36
N ILE A 92 -12.42 -1.71 2.23
CA ILE A 92 -13.57 -2.62 2.30
C ILE A 92 -13.51 -3.67 1.19
N ALA A 93 -13.19 -3.26 -0.05
CA ALA A 93 -13.07 -4.19 -1.17
C ALA A 93 -11.97 -5.23 -0.93
N VAL A 94 -10.80 -4.82 -0.45
CA VAL A 94 -9.71 -5.75 -0.13
C VAL A 94 -10.12 -6.73 0.97
N LEU A 95 -10.73 -6.25 2.05
CA LEU A 95 -11.22 -7.10 3.14
C LEU A 95 -12.28 -8.09 2.67
N LEU A 96 -13.18 -7.67 1.76
CA LEU A 96 -14.29 -8.50 1.28
C LEU A 96 -13.84 -9.56 0.27
N TYR A 97 -12.99 -9.19 -0.69
CA TYR A 97 -12.61 -10.10 -1.78
C TYR A 97 -11.42 -10.99 -1.44
N ARG A 98 -10.42 -10.48 -0.71
CA ARG A 98 -9.16 -11.19 -0.42
C ARG A 98 -8.49 -10.60 0.84
N PRO A 99 -8.91 -10.97 2.06
CA PRO A 99 -8.28 -10.47 3.29
C PRO A 99 -6.80 -10.88 3.43
N GLN A 100 -6.33 -11.85 2.64
CA GLN A 100 -4.92 -12.25 2.55
C GLN A 100 -4.14 -11.59 1.40
N GLY A 101 -4.76 -10.68 0.63
CA GLY A 101 -4.17 -10.01 -0.52
C GLY A 101 -4.26 -10.79 -1.85
N ILE A 102 -3.85 -10.16 -2.96
CA ILE A 102 -3.94 -10.73 -4.32
C ILE A 102 -3.09 -12.02 -4.47
N PHE A 103 -1.97 -12.11 -3.76
CA PHE A 103 -1.09 -13.28 -3.74
C PHE A 103 -1.03 -13.90 -2.35
N THR A 104 -1.68 -15.06 -2.20
CA THR A 104 -1.64 -15.92 -1.02
C THR A 104 -0.21 -16.42 -0.77
N GLU A 105 0.24 -16.39 0.49
CA GLU A 105 1.48 -17.03 0.93
C GLU A 105 1.57 -18.46 0.39
N LYS A 106 2.73 -18.83 -0.18
CA LYS A 106 3.02 -20.26 -0.32
C LYS A 106 3.14 -20.83 1.09
N PRO A 107 2.42 -21.91 1.44
CA PRO A 107 2.47 -22.46 2.77
C PRO A 107 3.92 -22.74 3.16
N THR A 108 4.35 -22.17 4.29
CA THR A 108 5.64 -22.47 4.91
C THR A 108 5.77 -23.99 5.02
N LYS A 109 6.82 -24.57 4.45
CA LYS A 109 7.11 -25.99 4.61
C LYS A 109 7.34 -26.25 6.10
N THR A 110 6.32 -26.71 6.80
CA THR A 110 6.47 -27.30 8.13
C THR A 110 7.42 -28.48 7.99
N ILE A 111 8.38 -28.60 8.92
CA ILE A 111 9.37 -29.69 8.95
C ILE A 111 8.62 -31.03 8.78
N SER A 112 9.08 -31.87 7.84
CA SER A 112 8.49 -33.20 7.67
C SER A 112 8.68 -33.99 8.97
N LYS A 113 7.66 -34.76 9.34
CA LYS A 113 7.63 -35.50 10.62
C LYS A 113 8.82 -36.44 10.82
N GLU A 114 9.58 -36.74 9.77
CA GLU A 114 10.79 -37.58 9.80
C GLU A 114 11.91 -36.98 10.68
N GLY A 115 12.09 -35.66 10.72
CA GLY A 115 13.14 -35.02 11.52
C GLY A 115 12.86 -34.96 13.02
N PHE A 116 11.60 -35.17 13.44
CA PHE A 116 11.22 -35.19 14.85
C PHE A 116 11.54 -36.53 15.53
N THR A 117 11.56 -37.63 14.77
CA THR A 117 11.78 -38.97 15.34
C THR A 117 13.26 -39.23 15.63
N ASP A 118 14.18 -38.64 14.86
CA ASP A 118 15.62 -38.79 15.05
C ASP A 118 16.16 -38.02 16.27
N LYS A 119 15.56 -36.86 16.60
CA LYS A 119 15.96 -36.06 17.77
C LYS A 119 15.43 -36.56 19.11
N GLN A 120 14.50 -37.50 19.12
CA GLN A 120 13.96 -38.12 20.34
C GLN A 120 14.68 -39.43 20.69
N LYS A 121 15.59 -39.91 19.84
CA LYS A 121 16.29 -41.19 19.99
C LYS A 121 17.80 -41.06 20.27
N SER A 122 18.30 -39.83 20.42
CA SER A 122 19.65 -39.49 20.89
C SER A 122 19.57 -38.78 22.24
#